data_AF-A0A9P6XME3-F1
#
_entry.id   AF-A0A9P6XME3-F1
#
_cell.length_a   1.000
_cell.length_b   1.000
_cell.length_c   1.000
_cell.angle_alpha   90.00
_cell.angle_beta   90.00
_cell.angle_gamma   90.00
#
_symmetry.space_group_name_H-M   'P 1'
#
loop_
_entity.id
_entity.type
_entity.pdbx_description
1 polymer ?
#
loop_
_entity_poly.entity_id
_entity_poly.type
_entity_poly.pdbx_seq_one_letter_code
_entity_poly.pdbx_strand_id
1 'polypeptide(L)'
;MYKMKKEGLIDEDDILVFMSDFIAAGTETLATTLYWSFAILSQKPDVQSRIVAELDMWKSKNPLGAVPHFHQDRDEFPYAICVQKEIMRFRPVLNFGLPHMASEDVV
;
A
#
# COMPACT_ATOMS: atom_id res chain seq x y z
N MET A 1 19.88 8.61 -6.29
CA MET A 1 20.96 7.60 -6.41
C MET A 1 22.08 8.05 -7.35
N TYR A 2 21.87 8.24 -8.67
CA TYR A 2 22.98 8.61 -9.58
C TYR A 2 23.72 9.92 -9.23
N LYS A 3 22.98 10.96 -8.80
CA LYS A 3 23.57 12.22 -8.29
C LYS A 3 24.39 11.99 -7.01
N MET A 4 23.87 11.20 -6.07
CA MET A 4 24.55 10.87 -4.80
C MET A 4 25.83 10.05 -5.02
N LYS A 5 25.82 9.12 -5.99
CA LYS A 5 27.01 8.39 -6.43
C LYS A 5 28.08 9.34 -6.99
N LYS A 6 27.68 10.31 -7.82
CA LYS A 6 28.59 11.32 -8.37
C LYS A 6 29.19 12.23 -7.27
N GLU A 7 28.46 12.48 -6.21
CA GLU A 7 28.89 13.24 -5.03
C GLU A 7 29.72 12.40 -4.04
N GLY A 8 29.95 11.11 -4.33
CA GLY A 8 30.74 10.21 -3.47
C GLY A 8 30.04 9.80 -2.17
N LEU A 9 28.72 9.99 -2.07
CA LEU A 9 27.93 9.71 -0.87
C LEU A 9 27.49 8.24 -0.77
N ILE A 10 27.43 7.54 -1.91
CA ILE A 10 27.08 6.13 -2.03
C ILE A 10 27.91 5.48 -3.15
N ASP A 11 28.12 4.18 -3.09
CA ASP A 11 28.81 3.41 -4.13
C ASP A 11 27.86 2.55 -4.99
N GLU A 12 28.40 1.59 -5.74
CA GLU A 12 27.60 0.66 -6.55
C GLU A 12 26.88 -0.39 -5.73
N ASP A 13 27.50 -0.86 -4.64
CA ASP A 13 26.94 -1.88 -3.76
C ASP A 13 25.75 -1.30 -2.99
N ASP A 14 25.86 -0.06 -2.52
CA ASP A 14 24.75 0.68 -1.93
C ASP A 14 23.53 0.72 -2.87
N ILE A 15 23.74 1.06 -4.14
CA ILE A 15 22.64 1.11 -5.13
C ILE A 15 22.03 -0.27 -5.31
N LEU A 16 22.85 -1.32 -5.36
CA LEU A 16 22.38 -2.70 -5.49
C LEU A 16 21.52 -3.10 -4.28
N VAL A 17 21.99 -2.83 -3.07
CA VAL A 17 21.24 -3.06 -1.82
C VAL A 17 19.92 -2.30 -1.81
N PHE A 18 19.92 -1.00 -2.14
CA PHE A 18 18.69 -0.21 -2.19
C PHE A 18 17.66 -0.78 -3.18
N MET A 19 18.11 -1.25 -4.34
CA MET A 19 17.21 -1.86 -5.33
C MET A 19 16.66 -3.20 -4.85
N SER A 20 17.50 -4.02 -4.23
CA SER A 20 17.07 -5.28 -3.60
C SER A 20 16.05 -5.05 -2.49
N ASP A 21 16.31 -4.09 -1.60
CA ASP A 21 15.41 -3.72 -0.50
C ASP A 21 14.06 -3.21 -1.02
N PHE A 22 14.07 -2.38 -2.06
CA PHE A 22 12.83 -1.85 -2.66
C PHE A 22 11.93 -2.99 -3.19
N ILE A 23 12.53 -3.96 -3.88
CA ILE A 23 11.80 -5.12 -4.40
C ILE A 23 11.31 -6.01 -3.25
N ALA A 24 12.18 -6.36 -2.31
CA ALA A 24 11.85 -7.23 -1.19
C ALA A 24 10.73 -6.63 -0.32
N ALA A 25 10.84 -5.34 0.02
CA ALA A 25 9.85 -4.65 0.85
C ALA A 25 8.54 -4.38 0.11
N GLY A 26 8.56 -4.17 -1.21
CA GLY A 26 7.37 -3.77 -1.98
C GLY A 26 6.58 -4.90 -2.62
N THR A 27 7.23 -6.02 -2.97
CA THR A 27 6.56 -7.10 -3.74
C THR A 27 5.70 -7.98 -2.85
N GLU A 28 6.29 -8.71 -1.91
CA GLU A 28 5.58 -9.74 -1.15
C GLU A 28 4.52 -9.12 -0.21
N THR A 29 4.85 -7.96 0.37
CA THR A 29 3.97 -7.25 1.30
C THR A 29 2.68 -6.76 0.62
N LEU A 30 2.82 -6.19 -0.60
CA LEU A 30 1.70 -5.71 -1.39
C LEU A 30 0.85 -6.89 -1.91
N ALA A 31 1.50 -7.92 -2.45
CA ALA A 31 0.82 -9.12 -2.94
C ALA A 31 0.01 -9.80 -1.84
N THR A 32 0.59 -9.96 -0.64
CA THR A 32 -0.09 -10.52 0.53
C THR A 32 -1.29 -9.67 0.95
N THR A 33 -1.14 -8.33 0.97
CA THR A 33 -2.26 -7.43 1.31
C THR A 33 -3.42 -7.56 0.31
N LEU A 34 -3.12 -7.60 -0.99
CA LEU A 34 -4.13 -7.77 -2.03
C LEU A 34 -4.79 -9.14 -1.97
N TYR A 35 -4.00 -10.19 -1.73
CA TYR A 35 -4.51 -11.55 -1.54
C TYR A 35 -5.57 -11.60 -0.43
N TRP A 36 -5.25 -11.07 0.75
CA TRP A 36 -6.21 -11.00 1.86
C TRP A 36 -7.41 -10.11 1.54
N SER A 37 -7.19 -9.00 0.82
CA SER A 37 -8.28 -8.12 0.40
C SER A 37 -9.32 -8.86 -0.45
N PHE A 38 -8.88 -9.60 -1.47
CA PHE A 38 -9.78 -10.39 -2.30
C PHE A 38 -10.42 -11.57 -1.54
N ALA A 39 -9.65 -12.29 -0.73
CA ALA A 39 -10.15 -13.42 0.06
C ALA A 39 -11.23 -13.02 1.07
N ILE A 40 -11.09 -11.84 1.69
CA ILE A 40 -12.08 -11.31 2.64
C ILE A 40 -13.30 -10.79 1.88
N LEU A 41 -13.11 -9.99 0.82
CA LEU A 41 -14.21 -9.42 0.05
C LEU A 41 -15.06 -10.49 -0.65
N SER A 42 -14.47 -11.60 -1.08
CA SER A 42 -15.22 -12.71 -1.67
C SER A 42 -16.20 -13.38 -0.69
N GLN A 43 -16.00 -13.19 0.62
CA GLN A 43 -16.88 -13.67 1.69
C GLN A 43 -17.78 -12.57 2.26
N LYS A 44 -17.62 -11.32 1.81
CA LYS A 44 -18.31 -10.12 2.31
C LYS A 44 -18.97 -9.36 1.16
N PRO A 45 -19.97 -9.97 0.49
CA PRO A 45 -20.62 -9.36 -0.67
C PRO A 45 -21.29 -8.01 -0.34
N ASP A 46 -21.80 -7.84 0.88
CA ASP A 46 -22.37 -6.59 1.38
C ASP A 46 -21.34 -5.45 1.42
N VAL A 47 -20.13 -5.75 1.90
CA VAL A 47 -19.01 -4.80 1.93
C VAL A 47 -18.55 -4.48 0.51
N GLN A 48 -18.40 -5.51 -0.33
CA GLN A 48 -18.01 -5.35 -1.73
C GLN A 48 -19.01 -4.49 -2.51
N SER A 49 -20.31 -4.74 -2.37
CA SER A 49 -21.37 -3.95 -3.02
C SER A 49 -21.33 -2.48 -2.60
N ARG A 50 -21.00 -2.19 -1.34
CA ARG A 50 -20.89 -0.80 -0.86
C ARG A 50 -19.66 -0.08 -1.41
N ILE A 51 -18.53 -0.78 -1.60
CA ILE A 51 -17.37 -0.22 -2.32
C ILE A 51 -17.72 0.07 -3.78
N VAL A 52 -18.42 -0.85 -4.44
CA VAL A 52 -18.87 -0.66 -5.84
C VAL A 52 -19.83 0.52 -5.94
N ALA A 53 -20.76 0.68 -4.99
CA ALA A 53 -21.66 1.84 -4.95
C ALA A 53 -20.91 3.17 -4.80
N GLU A 54 -19.84 3.21 -3.99
CA GLU A 54 -18.96 4.38 -3.88
C GLU A 54 -18.26 4.70 -5.20
N LEU A 55 -17.76 3.68 -5.90
CA LEU A 55 -17.20 3.81 -7.24
C LEU A 55 -18.22 4.28 -8.28
N ASP A 56 -19.45 3.78 -8.22
CA ASP A 56 -20.50 4.16 -9.17
C ASP A 56 -20.97 5.61 -8.93
N MET A 57 -21.00 6.07 -7.67
CA MET A 57 -21.21 7.48 -7.35
C MET A 57 -20.12 8.36 -7.95
N TRP A 58 -18.84 7.97 -7.81
CA TRP A 58 -17.74 8.70 -8.43
C TRP A 58 -17.87 8.73 -9.96
N LYS A 59 -18.15 7.58 -10.59
CA LYS A 59 -18.35 7.48 -12.06
C LYS A 59 -19.48 8.37 -12.56
N SER A 60 -20.56 8.54 -11.80
CA SER A 60 -21.70 9.38 -12.20
C SER A 60 -21.35 10.86 -12.37
N LYS A 61 -20.26 11.32 -11.73
CA LYS A 61 -19.76 12.69 -11.79
C LYS A 61 -18.66 12.89 -12.84
N ASN A 62 -18.16 11.80 -13.42
CA ASN A 62 -16.96 11.80 -14.25
C ASN A 62 -17.23 11.32 -15.68
N PRO A 63 -16.39 11.71 -16.67
CA PRO A 63 -16.55 11.27 -18.05
C PRO A 63 -16.52 9.74 -18.19
N LEU A 64 -17.23 9.23 -19.20
CA LEU A 64 -17.21 7.80 -19.53
C LEU A 64 -15.76 7.35 -19.81
N GLY A 65 -15.32 6.29 -19.13
CA GLY A 65 -13.97 5.75 -19.26
C GLY A 65 -12.93 6.39 -18.33
N ALA A 66 -13.31 7.35 -17.48
CA ALA A 66 -12.44 7.89 -16.46
C ALA A 66 -12.04 6.81 -15.43
N VAL A 67 -10.82 6.92 -14.91
CA VAL A 67 -10.26 6.05 -13.88
C VAL A 67 -9.82 6.92 -12.70
N PRO A 68 -10.08 6.53 -11.45
CA PRO A 68 -9.70 7.36 -10.30
C PRO A 68 -8.18 7.59 -10.22
N HIS A 69 -7.80 8.84 -10.02
CA HIS A 69 -6.43 9.27 -9.76
C HIS A 69 -6.23 9.53 -8.26
N PHE A 70 -5.20 8.92 -7.68
CA PHE A 70 -4.97 8.96 -6.23
C PHE A 70 -4.89 10.39 -5.64
N HIS A 71 -4.29 11.35 -6.35
CA HIS A 71 -4.14 12.71 -5.82
C HIS A 71 -5.42 13.56 -5.91
N GLN A 72 -6.35 13.21 -6.80
CA GLN A 72 -7.52 14.03 -7.10
C GLN A 72 -8.78 13.45 -6.45
N ASP A 73 -8.92 12.13 -6.49
CA ASP A 73 -10.19 11.46 -6.23
C ASP A 73 -10.23 10.73 -4.89
N ARG A 74 -9.10 10.58 -4.21
CA ARG A 74 -8.99 9.73 -3.01
C ARG A 74 -10.02 10.06 -1.93
N ASP A 75 -10.33 11.34 -1.73
CA ASP A 75 -11.27 11.77 -0.70
C ASP A 75 -12.73 11.47 -1.07
N GLU A 76 -13.01 11.07 -2.32
CA GLU A 76 -14.31 10.53 -2.74
C GLU A 76 -14.49 9.03 -2.43
N PHE A 77 -13.46 8.34 -1.93
CA PHE A 77 -13.49 6.92 -1.58
C PHE A 77 -13.29 6.61 -0.08
N PRO A 78 -13.96 7.32 0.85
CA PRO A 78 -13.74 7.13 2.28
C PRO A 78 -14.07 5.71 2.76
N TYR A 79 -15.10 5.06 2.20
CA TYR A 79 -15.48 3.71 2.60
C TYR A 79 -14.47 2.67 2.13
N ALA A 80 -14.03 2.72 0.86
CA ALA A 80 -13.01 1.83 0.34
C ALA A 80 -11.70 1.95 1.13
N ILE A 81 -11.29 3.16 1.50
CA ILE A 81 -10.11 3.40 2.35
C ILE A 81 -10.28 2.79 3.74
N CYS A 82 -11.46 2.92 4.35
CA CYS A 82 -11.76 2.29 5.63
C CYS A 82 -11.69 0.76 5.54
N VAL A 83 -12.22 0.16 4.47
CA VAL A 83 -12.13 -1.29 4.25
C VAL A 83 -10.69 -1.74 4.07
N GLN A 84 -9.89 -1.03 3.27
CA GLN A 84 -8.46 -1.31 3.11
C GLN A 84 -7.73 -1.28 4.46
N LYS A 85 -7.98 -0.25 5.27
CA LYS A 85 -7.40 -0.14 6.63
C LYS A 85 -7.82 -1.32 7.51
N GLU A 86 -9.10 -1.70 7.47
CA GLU A 86 -9.61 -2.80 8.27
C GLU A 86 -9.04 -4.16 7.85
N ILE A 87 -8.82 -4.38 6.55
CA ILE A 87 -8.11 -5.57 6.05
C ILE A 87 -6.70 -5.61 6.62
N MET A 88 -5.94 -4.51 6.55
CA MET A 88 -4.58 -4.44 7.12
C MET A 88 -4.56 -4.59 8.64
N ARG A 89 -5.61 -4.16 9.35
CA ARG A 89 -5.75 -4.36 10.81
C ARG A 89 -6.04 -5.82 11.15
N PHE A 90 -6.92 -6.47 10.40
CA PHE A 90 -7.35 -7.85 10.64
C PHE A 90 -6.34 -8.90 10.13
N ARG A 91 -5.63 -8.57 9.06
CA ARG A 91 -4.57 -9.36 8.44
C ARG A 91 -3.34 -8.48 8.21
N PRO A 92 -2.61 -8.13 9.28
CA PRO A 92 -1.37 -7.38 9.15
C PRO A 92 -0.35 -8.22 8.39
N VAL A 93 0.35 -7.58 7.45
CA VAL A 93 1.40 -8.23 6.64
C VAL A 93 2.57 -8.69 7.52
N LEU A 94 2.94 -7.88 8.52
CA LEU A 94 4.01 -8.16 9.46
C LEU A 94 3.46 -8.16 10.89
N ASN A 95 3.09 -9.33 11.40
CA ASN A 95 2.47 -9.47 12.74
C ASN A 95 3.33 -8.91 13.88
N PHE A 96 4.65 -8.95 13.74
CA PHE A 96 5.61 -8.50 14.76
C PHE A 96 6.44 -7.30 14.30
N GLY A 97 6.13 -6.71 13.14
CA GLY A 97 6.98 -5.69 12.53
C GLY A 97 8.36 -6.22 12.12
N LEU A 98 9.32 -5.31 11.97
CA LEU A 98 10.72 -5.64 11.74
C LEU A 98 11.49 -5.64 13.07
N PRO A 99 12.60 -6.39 13.19
CA PRO A 99 13.48 -6.29 14.35
C PRO A 99 14.04 -4.87 14.51
N HIS A 100 13.93 -4.32 15.71
CA HIS A 100 14.51 -3.01 16.07
C HIS A 100 15.57 -3.22 17.16
N MET A 101 16.56 -2.33 17.18
CA MET A 101 17.64 -2.30 18.18
C MET A 101 17.82 -0.88 18.69
N ALA A 102 17.98 -0.70 20.01
CA ALA A 102 18.29 0.59 20.60
C ALA A 102 19.75 0.97 20.29
N SER A 103 20.00 2.23 19.91
CA SER A 103 21.36 2.73 19.64
C SER A 103 22.16 3.01 20.91
N GLU A 104 21.48 3.12 22.05
CA GLU A 104 22.04 3.37 23.38
C GLU A 104 21.10 2.74 24.43
N ASP A 105 21.56 2.67 25.69
CA ASP A 105 20.77 2.10 26.78
C ASP A 105 19.48 2.91 27.00
N VAL A 106 18.36 2.20 27.09
CA VAL A 106 17.04 2.77 27.40
C VAL A 106 16.77 2.70 28.90
N VAL A 107 16.27 3.79 29.48
CA VAL A 107 15.84 3.91 30.89
C VAL A 107 14.38 3.53 31.05
#